data_AF-A0A506V894-F1
#
_entry.id   AF-A0A506V894-F1
#
_cell.length_a   1.000
_cell.length_b   1.000
_cell.length_c   1.000
_cell.angle_alpha   90.00
_cell.angle_beta   90.00
_cell.angle_gamma   90.00
#
_symmetry.space_group_name_H-M   'P 1'
#
loop_
_entity.id
_entity.type
_entity.pdbx_description
1 polymer ?
#
loop_
_entity_poly.entity_id
_entity_poly.type
_entity_poly.pdbx_seq_one_letter_code
_entity_poly.pdbx_strand_id
1 'polypeptide(L)' 'MNSLTKLYVAAQVRLAQFSKNEKGVTAIEYALIGVAMATLLAFVLGDQDSGYLGALKETFTKITDAIQSVTIDK' A
#
# COMPACT_ATOMS: atom_id res chain seq x y z
N MET A 1 -4.83 -29.76 -35.83
CA MET A 1 -4.28 -29.76 -34.46
C MET A 1 -5.04 -30.79 -33.64
N ASN A 2 -4.36 -31.87 -33.23
CA ASN A 2 -4.98 -33.06 -32.64
C ASN A 2 -5.67 -32.72 -31.29
N SER A 3 -6.84 -33.30 -31.00
CA SER A 3 -7.62 -32.98 -29.79
C SER A 3 -6.84 -33.22 -28.49
N LEU A 4 -5.91 -34.19 -28.51
CA LEU A 4 -4.99 -34.48 -27.41
C LEU A 4 -4.04 -33.33 -27.11
N THR A 5 -3.49 -32.69 -28.15
CA THR A 5 -2.60 -31.52 -28.00
C THR A 5 -3.36 -30.32 -27.44
N LYS A 6 -4.61 -30.13 -27.86
CA LYS A 6 -5.47 -29.06 -27.31
C LYS A 6 -5.74 -29.27 -25.81
N LEU A 7 -6.01 -30.51 -25.39
CA LEU A 7 -6.21 -30.85 -23.99
C LEU A 7 -4.94 -30.64 -23.16
N TYR A 8 -3.78 -31.08 -23.66
CA TYR A 8 -2.50 -30.90 -23.00
C TYR A 8 -2.16 -29.42 -22.76
N VAL A 9 -2.30 -28.60 -23.81
CA VAL A 9 -2.06 -27.15 -23.70
C VAL A 9 -3.08 -26.50 -22.76
N ALA A 10 -4.37 -26.86 -22.86
CA ALA A 10 -5.39 -26.31 -21.97
C ALA A 10 -5.16 -26.66 -20.49
N ALA A 11 -4.71 -27.89 -20.20
CA ALA A 11 -4.37 -28.32 -18.86
C ALA A 11 -3.15 -27.56 -18.32
N GLN A 12 -2.08 -27.45 -19.13
CA GLN A 12 -0.88 -26.69 -18.75
C GLN A 12 -1.20 -25.22 -18.48
N VAL A 13 -2.02 -24.59 -19.32
CA VAL A 13 -2.46 -23.20 -19.14
C VAL A 13 -3.27 -23.05 -17.85
N ARG A 14 -4.17 -23.98 -17.53
CA ARG A 14 -4.96 -23.91 -16.29
C ARG A 14 -4.14 -24.15 -15.03
N LEU A 15 -3.16 -25.04 -15.07
CA LEU A 15 -2.24 -25.25 -13.93
C LEU A 15 -1.34 -24.02 -13.73
N ALA A 16 -0.84 -23.42 -14.81
CA ALA A 16 -0.08 -22.17 -14.74
C ALA A 16 -0.94 -21.02 -14.18
N GLN A 17 -2.22 -20.94 -14.56
CA GLN A 17 -3.16 -19.97 -14.02
C GLN A 17 -3.48 -20.24 -12.55
N PHE A 18 -3.64 -21.51 -12.15
CA PHE A 18 -3.91 -21.90 -10.76
C PHE A 18 -2.73 -21.58 -9.84
N SER A 19 -1.50 -21.86 -10.26
CA SER A 19 -0.30 -21.50 -9.48
C SER A 19 -0.10 -19.99 -9.34
N LYS A 20 -0.59 -19.20 -10.30
CA LYS A 20 -0.58 -17.73 -10.26
C LYS A 20 -1.87 -17.14 -9.69
N ASN A 21 -2.78 -17.99 -9.21
CA ASN A 21 -4.07 -17.54 -8.75
C ASN A 21 -3.97 -17.12 -7.29
N GLU A 22 -3.95 -15.80 -7.06
CA GLU A 22 -4.03 -15.22 -5.72
C GLU A 22 -5.49 -15.07 -5.23
N LYS A 23 -6.49 -15.40 -6.07
CA LYS A 23 -7.90 -15.44 -5.67
C LYS A 23 -8.14 -16.66 -4.79
N GLY A 24 -7.91 -16.51 -3.50
CA GLY A 24 -8.05 -17.57 -2.51
C GLY A 24 -6.85 -17.76 -1.60
N VAL A 25 -5.83 -16.89 -1.64
CA VAL A 25 -4.90 -16.73 -0.52
C VAL A 25 -5.77 -16.56 0.74
N THR A 26 -5.46 -17.35 1.75
CA THR A 26 -6.40 -17.60 2.84
C THR A 26 -6.67 -16.29 3.59
N ALA A 27 -7.92 -16.12 4.04
CA ALA A 27 -8.32 -14.94 4.80
C ALA A 27 -7.43 -14.70 6.04
N ILE A 28 -6.79 -15.75 6.58
CA ILE A 28 -5.87 -15.65 7.73
C ILE A 28 -4.50 -15.07 7.35
N GLU A 29 -4.00 -15.33 6.14
CA GLU A 29 -2.71 -14.77 5.67
C GLU A 29 -2.83 -13.27 5.39
N TYR A 30 -3.90 -12.85 4.70
CA TYR A 30 -4.16 -11.43 4.49
C TYR A 30 -4.51 -10.70 5.80
N ALA A 31 -5.21 -11.36 6.73
CA ALA A 31 -5.45 -10.78 8.05
C ALA A 31 -4.13 -10.49 8.79
N LEU A 32 -3.16 -11.41 8.75
CA LEU A 32 -1.85 -11.21 9.36
C LEU A 32 -1.07 -10.07 8.69
N ILE A 33 -1.06 -10.00 7.36
CA ILE A 33 -0.45 -8.88 6.61
C ILE A 33 -1.13 -7.56 6.98
N GLY A 34 -2.45 -7.54 7.12
CA GLY A 34 -3.23 -6.38 7.56
C GLY A 34 -2.83 -5.90 8.96
N VAL A 35 -2.66 -6.82 9.91
CA VAL A 35 -2.17 -6.49 11.26
C VAL A 35 -0.76 -5.91 11.21
N ALA A 36 0.15 -6.54 10.47
CA ALA A 36 1.52 -6.03 10.31
C ALA A 36 1.51 -4.62 9.72
N MET A 37 0.69 -4.38 8.70
CA MET A 37 0.60 -3.06 8.07
C MET A 37 0.00 -2.00 9.00
N ALA A 38 -1.05 -2.34 9.75
CA ALA A 38 -1.64 -1.44 10.73
C ALA A 38 -0.63 -1.04 11.82
N THR A 39 0.19 -1.98 12.31
CA THR A 39 1.22 -1.67 13.33
C THR A 39 2.32 -0.76 12.80
N LEU A 40 2.79 -0.98 11.56
CA LEU A 40 3.80 -0.13 10.95
C LEU A 40 3.28 1.27 10.67
N LEU A 41 2.04 1.38 10.18
CA LEU A 41 1.39 2.68 9.99
C LEU A 41 1.17 3.40 11.32
N ALA A 42 0.76 2.69 12.38
CA ALA A 42 0.62 3.28 13.70
C ALA A 42 1.98 3.74 14.27
N PHE A 43 3.08 3.04 13.99
CA PHE A 43 4.40 3.48 14.40
C PHE A 43 4.88 4.74 13.65
N VAL A 44 4.67 4.79 12.33
CA VAL A 44 5.12 5.92 11.50
C VAL A 44 4.20 7.14 11.63
N LEU A 45 2.90 6.92 11.76
CA LEU A 45 1.86 7.96 11.71
C LEU A 45 1.15 8.19 13.05
N GLY A 46 1.46 7.44 14.10
CA GLY A 46 0.74 7.51 15.38
C GLY A 46 1.10 8.71 16.23
N ASP A 47 2.27 9.31 16.01
CA ASP A 47 2.66 10.54 16.67
C ASP A 47 2.36 11.75 15.78
N GLN A 48 1.54 12.67 16.29
CA GLN A 48 1.10 13.86 15.57
C GLN A 48 2.03 15.06 15.75
N ASP A 49 2.83 15.05 16.83
CA ASP A 49 3.67 16.18 17.20
C ASP A 49 5.16 15.86 17.04
N SER A 50 5.53 14.58 17.06
CA SER A 50 6.88 14.08 16.74
C SER A 50 6.85 13.05 15.60
N GLY A 51 8.01 12.67 15.07
CA GLY A 51 8.10 11.73 13.94
C GLY A 51 7.68 12.33 12.58
N TYR A 52 7.17 11.49 11.68
CA TYR A 52 6.92 11.86 10.27
C TYR A 52 5.81 12.91 10.13
N LEU A 53 4.68 12.76 10.84
CA LEU A 53 3.59 13.73 10.82
C LEU A 53 3.99 15.06 11.45
N GLY A 54 4.75 15.04 12.55
CA GLY A 54 5.27 16.25 13.18
C GLY A 54 6.16 17.06 12.23
N ALA A 55 7.11 16.41 11.54
CA ALA A 55 7.97 17.07 10.55
C ALA A 55 7.18 17.64 9.36
N LEU A 56 6.15 16.93 8.91
CA LEU A 56 5.27 17.41 7.84
C LEU A 56 4.48 18.64 8.30
N LYS A 57 3.88 18.58 9.50
CA LYS A 57 3.14 19.69 10.13
C LYS A 57 4.04 20.93 10.28
N GLU A 58 5.26 20.76 10.79
CA GLU A 58 6.22 21.85 10.94
C GLU A 58 6.57 22.51 9.58
N THR A 59 6.78 21.68 8.55
CA THR A 59 7.08 22.18 7.20
C THR A 59 5.93 23.01 6.63
N PHE A 60 4.69 22.53 6.78
CA PHE A 60 3.51 23.27 6.35
C PHE A 60 3.29 24.54 7.16
N THR A 61 3.51 24.53 8.48
CA THR A 61 3.47 25.74 9.31
C THR A 61 4.46 26.78 8.81
N LYS A 62 5.71 26.40 8.53
CA LYS A 62 6.72 27.32 7.97
C LYS A 62 6.30 27.93 6.64
N ILE A 63 5.64 27.14 5.77
CA ILE A 63 5.11 27.65 4.50
C ILE A 63 3.99 28.67 4.75
N THR A 64 3.07 28.37 5.67
CA THR A 64 2.00 29.29 6.06
C THR A 64 2.56 30.59 6.62
N ASP A 65 3.55 30.52 7.51
CA ASP A 65 4.20 31.69 8.12
C ASP A 65 4.91 32.54 7.05
N ALA A 66 5.62 31.91 6.12
CA ALA A 66 6.26 32.61 5.01
C ALA A 66 5.23 33.35 4.14
N ILE A 67 4.09 32.72 3.82
CA ILE A 67 3.01 33.37 3.05
C ILE A 67 2.40 34.54 3.83
N GLN A 68 2.13 34.37 5.11
CA GLN A 68 1.58 35.44 5.96
C GLN A 68 2.53 36.63 6.08
N SER A 69 3.83 36.39 6.25
CA SER A 69 4.83 37.46 6.32
C SER A 69 4.83 38.34 5.08
N VAL A 70 4.66 37.75 3.89
CA VAL A 70 4.60 38.49 2.62
C VAL A 70 3.26 39.22 2.42
N THR A 71 2.19 38.72 3.04
CA THR A 71 0.82 39.22 2.81
C THR A 71 0.40 40.33 3.78
N ILE A 72 0.91 40.31 5.02
CA ILE A 72 0.54 41.28 6.07
C ILE A 72 1.38 42.56 6.00
N ASP A 73 2.54 42.55 5.34
CA ASP A 73 3.41 43.74 5.15
C ASP A 73 2.94 44.71 4.04
N LYS A 74 1.63 44.86 3.82
CA LYS A 74 1.06 45.86 2.89
C LYS A 74 -0.03 46.71 3.51
#